data_AF-A0A139CJ73-F1
#
_entry.id   AF-A0A139CJ73-F1
#
_cell.length_a   1.000
_cell.length_b   1.000
_cell.length_c   1.000
_cell.angle_alpha   90.00
_cell.angle_beta   90.00
_cell.angle_gamma   90.00
#
_symmetry.space_group_name_H-M   'P 1'
#
loop_
_entity.id
_entity.type
_entity.pdbx_description
1 polymer ?
#
loop_
_entity_poly.entity_id
_entity_poly.type
_entity_poly.pdbx_seq_one_letter_code
_entity_poly.pdbx_strand_id
1 'polypeptide(L)'
;MAFFDENMRLLKRKSKMAYNIMDNYHQSDKIVVDDEVSDQDIIAQVRDLENDLIINIEETKNDSYTMQIIKDEEKNYFHSRYYPVKEAKKLVDNLQLKYNSKDQIFGLGVGLGYHLVELFTKDKFSKVFIIEPYLSIFYTALLYSDLT
;
A
#
# COMPACT_ATOMS: atom_id res chain seq x y z
N MET A 1 0.39 -2.65 15.71
CA MET A 1 1.07 -2.28 14.45
C MET A 1 1.26 -0.77 14.41
N ALA A 2 2.50 -0.26 14.54
CA ALA A 2 2.76 1.18 14.72
C ALA A 2 2.30 2.03 13.53
N PHE A 3 2.53 1.58 12.29
CA PHE A 3 2.11 2.30 11.08
C PHE A 3 0.59 2.49 11.00
N PHE A 4 -0.19 1.47 11.37
CA PHE A 4 -1.64 1.52 11.28
C PHE A 4 -2.25 2.66 12.08
N ASP A 5 -1.84 2.81 13.34
CA ASP A 5 -2.37 3.85 14.23
C ASP A 5 -2.04 5.25 13.71
N GLU A 6 -0.82 5.45 13.20
CA GLU A 6 -0.37 6.74 12.65
C GLU A 6 -1.11 7.09 11.35
N ASN A 7 -1.21 6.13 10.43
CA ASN A 7 -1.93 6.27 9.19
C ASN A 7 -3.43 6.53 9.43
N MET A 8 -4.07 5.83 10.37
CA MET A 8 -5.48 6.03 10.72
C MET A 8 -5.73 7.40 11.37
N ARG A 9 -4.79 7.92 12.17
CA ARG A 9 -4.87 9.30 12.69
C ARG A 9 -4.79 10.33 11.56
N LEU A 10 -3.91 10.11 10.58
CA LEU A 10 -3.83 10.97 9.39
C LEU A 10 -5.15 10.94 8.60
N LEU A 11 -5.70 9.76 8.33
CA LEU A 11 -6.99 9.62 7.65
C LEU A 11 -8.11 10.35 8.40
N LYS A 12 -8.22 10.17 9.72
CA LYS A 12 -9.23 10.85 10.54
C LYS A 12 -9.16 12.38 10.40
N ARG A 13 -7.95 12.92 10.31
CA ARG A 13 -7.70 14.36 10.16
C ARG A 13 -7.97 14.88 8.74
N LYS A 14 -7.67 14.09 7.71
CA LYS A 14 -7.73 14.51 6.30
C LYS A 14 -9.04 14.14 5.60
N SER A 15 -9.64 13.01 5.94
CA SER A 15 -10.88 12.50 5.36
C SER A 15 -11.61 11.59 6.36
N LYS A 16 -12.60 12.16 7.06
CA LYS A 16 -13.47 11.40 7.98
C LYS A 16 -14.19 10.24 7.29
N MET A 17 -14.53 10.40 6.01
CA MET A 17 -15.15 9.33 5.21
C MET A 17 -14.20 8.14 5.03
N ALA A 18 -12.97 8.38 4.56
CA ALA A 18 -12.00 7.31 4.36
C ALA A 18 -11.64 6.61 5.68
N TYR A 19 -11.47 7.39 6.76
CA TYR A 19 -11.26 6.84 8.10
C TYR A 19 -12.39 5.90 8.51
N ASN A 20 -13.66 6.32 8.39
CA ASN A 20 -14.80 5.47 8.78
C ASN A 20 -14.89 4.19 7.93
N ILE A 21 -14.60 4.27 6.62
CA ILE A 21 -14.59 3.09 5.75
C ILE A 21 -13.52 2.10 6.23
N MET A 22 -12.31 2.58 6.52
CA MET A 22 -11.20 1.73 6.98
C MET A 22 -11.40 1.18 8.39
N ASP A 23 -11.97 1.97 9.30
CA ASP A 23 -12.30 1.53 10.66
C ASP A 23 -13.36 0.41 10.65
N ASN A 24 -14.41 0.59 9.84
CA ASN A 24 -15.42 -0.46 9.63
C ASN A 24 -14.84 -1.71 8.96
N TYR A 25 -13.96 -1.53 7.97
CA TYR A 25 -13.32 -2.66 7.28
C TYR A 25 -12.40 -3.44 8.21
N HIS A 26 -11.60 -2.75 9.03
CA HIS A 26 -10.72 -3.34 10.05
C HIS A 26 -11.49 -4.19 11.08
N GLN A 27 -12.70 -3.78 11.45
CA GLN A 27 -13.55 -4.49 12.41
C GLN A 27 -14.44 -5.56 11.74
N SER A 28 -14.41 -5.68 10.42
CA SER A 28 -15.26 -6.62 9.69
C SER A 28 -14.68 -8.03 9.70
N ASP A 29 -15.56 -9.01 9.53
CA ASP A 29 -15.22 -10.42 9.32
C ASP A 29 -14.73 -10.72 7.89
N LYS A 30 -14.72 -9.73 7.00
CA LYS A 30 -14.29 -9.87 5.59
C LYS A 30 -12.78 -9.94 5.43
N ILE A 31 -12.04 -9.46 6.41
CA ILE A 31 -10.58 -9.35 6.37
C ILE A 31 -9.98 -10.07 7.57
N VAL A 32 -9.00 -10.92 7.31
CA VAL A 32 -8.26 -11.64 8.36
C VAL A 32 -6.80 -11.29 8.21
N VAL A 33 -6.15 -10.88 9.30
CA VAL A 33 -4.72 -10.61 9.35
C VAL A 33 -4.07 -11.66 10.23
N ASP A 34 -3.02 -12.28 9.73
CA ASP A 34 -2.33 -13.41 10.34
C ASP A 34 -0.83 -13.12 10.36
N ASP A 35 -0.31 -12.79 11.54
CA ASP A 35 1.10 -12.43 11.75
C ASP A 35 1.97 -13.65 12.15
N GLU A 36 1.39 -14.84 12.28
CA GLU A 36 2.07 -16.07 12.68
C GLU A 36 2.15 -17.09 11.52
N VAL A 37 2.71 -16.65 10.40
CA VAL A 37 2.82 -17.50 9.20
C VAL A 37 3.99 -18.49 9.35
N SER A 38 3.76 -19.76 9.05
CA SER A 38 4.78 -20.83 9.17
C SER A 38 5.88 -20.80 8.09
N ASP A 39 5.84 -19.84 7.18
CA ASP A 39 6.78 -19.70 6.06
C ASP A 39 7.92 -18.75 6.48
N GLN A 40 9.16 -19.13 6.17
CA GLN A 40 10.35 -18.38 6.63
C GLN A 40 10.46 -17.00 6.00
N ASP A 41 9.86 -16.79 4.82
CA ASP A 41 9.96 -15.52 4.09
C ASP A 41 8.75 -14.59 4.31
N ILE A 42 7.63 -15.11 4.83
CA ILE A 42 6.37 -14.36 4.99
C ILE A 42 6.20 -13.97 6.46
N ILE A 43 6.18 -12.67 6.74
CA ILE A 43 5.99 -12.15 8.10
C ILE A 43 4.53 -11.96 8.48
N ALA A 44 3.66 -11.80 7.48
CA ALA A 44 2.24 -11.66 7.69
C ALA A 44 1.46 -12.01 6.43
N GLN A 45 0.23 -12.46 6.63
CA GLN A 45 -0.72 -12.73 5.58
C GLN A 45 -2.04 -12.01 5.86
N VAL A 46 -2.52 -11.25 4.88
CA VAL A 46 -3.84 -10.63 4.90
C VAL A 46 -4.75 -11.39 3.93
N ARG A 47 -5.88 -11.89 4.39
CA ARG A 47 -6.86 -12.65 3.60
C ARG A 47 -8.16 -11.85 3.48
N ASP A 48 -8.48 -11.46 2.25
CA ASP A 48 -9.75 -10.83 1.89
C ASP A 48 -10.72 -11.92 1.41
N LEU A 49 -11.66 -12.25 2.31
CA LEU A 49 -12.60 -13.35 2.10
C LEU A 49 -13.69 -13.01 1.08
N GLU A 50 -13.94 -11.72 0.84
CA GLU A 50 -14.96 -11.27 -0.11
C GLU A 50 -14.46 -11.37 -1.55
N ASN A 51 -13.16 -11.11 -1.77
CA ASN A 51 -12.56 -11.05 -3.11
C ASN A 51 -11.71 -12.28 -3.45
N ASP A 52 -11.66 -13.28 -2.57
CA ASP A 52 -10.78 -14.46 -2.65
C ASP A 52 -9.32 -14.06 -2.96
N LEU A 53 -8.82 -13.13 -2.15
CA LEU A 53 -7.51 -12.51 -2.34
C LEU A 53 -6.64 -12.75 -1.11
N ILE A 54 -5.45 -13.29 -1.32
CA ILE A 54 -4.44 -13.46 -0.27
C ILE A 54 -3.29 -12.51 -0.56
N ILE A 55 -2.85 -11.79 0.47
CA ILE A 55 -1.76 -10.82 0.40
C ILE A 55 -0.68 -11.27 1.37
N ASN A 56 0.48 -11.67 0.86
CA ASN A 56 1.63 -11.99 1.68
C ASN A 56 2.54 -10.77 1.80
N ILE A 57 3.00 -10.51 3.01
CA ILE A 57 4.00 -9.49 3.31
C ILE A 57 5.31 -10.17 3.65
N GLU A 58 6.36 -9.78 2.93
CA GLU A 58 7.72 -10.28 3.11
C GLU A 58 8.65 -9.12 3.46
N GLU A 59 9.66 -9.39 4.28
CA GLU A 59 10.76 -8.43 4.50
C GLU A 59 11.68 -8.36 3.28
N THR A 60 12.17 -7.17 3.00
CA THR A 60 13.15 -6.93 1.94
C THR A 60 14.56 -6.78 2.53
N LYS A 61 15.57 -6.71 1.66
CA LYS A 61 16.97 -6.57 2.07
C LYS A 61 17.34 -5.23 2.74
N ASN A 62 16.37 -4.33 2.94
CA ASN A 62 16.60 -2.94 3.34
C ASN A 62 15.56 -2.45 4.35
N ASP A 63 15.09 -3.35 5.23
CA ASP A 63 14.13 -3.05 6.32
C ASP A 63 12.81 -2.43 5.82
N SER A 64 12.45 -2.72 4.57
CA SER A 64 11.14 -2.39 3.99
C SER A 64 10.37 -3.67 3.71
N TYR A 65 9.12 -3.55 3.29
CA TYR A 65 8.28 -4.71 2.96
C TYR A 65 8.02 -4.81 1.46
N THR A 66 7.74 -6.02 1.00
CA THR A 66 7.16 -6.24 -0.32
C THR A 66 5.83 -6.97 -0.19
N MET A 67 5.03 -6.89 -1.25
CA MET A 67 3.67 -7.40 -1.28
C MET A 67 3.55 -8.39 -2.45
N GLN A 68 3.19 -9.63 -2.12
CA GLN A 68 2.76 -10.63 -3.09
C GLN A 68 1.26 -10.82 -2.98
N ILE A 69 0.58 -10.81 -4.12
CA ILE A 69 -0.83 -11.08 -4.23
C ILE A 69 -1.02 -12.48 -4.81
N ILE A 70 -1.91 -13.25 -4.20
CA ILE A 70 -2.37 -14.54 -4.69
C ILE A 70 -3.87 -14.45 -4.94
N LYS A 71 -4.27 -14.69 -6.20
CA LYS A 71 -5.66 -14.73 -6.64
C LYS A 71 -5.80 -15.76 -7.75
N ASP A 72 -6.85 -16.58 -7.74
CA ASP A 72 -7.10 -17.58 -8.78
C ASP A 72 -5.87 -18.49 -9.06
N GLU A 73 -5.16 -18.88 -7.98
CA GLU A 73 -3.88 -19.62 -8.01
C GLU A 73 -2.67 -18.87 -8.60
N GLU A 74 -2.86 -17.69 -9.20
CA GLU A 74 -1.78 -16.85 -9.71
C GLU A 74 -1.11 -16.08 -8.59
N LYS A 75 0.24 -16.09 -8.58
CA LYS A 75 1.06 -15.34 -7.62
C LYS A 75 1.80 -14.22 -8.33
N ASN A 76 1.50 -12.98 -7.96
CA ASN A 76 2.10 -11.79 -8.57
C ASN A 76 2.64 -10.85 -7.50
N TYR A 77 3.88 -10.40 -7.66
CA TYR A 77 4.43 -9.33 -6.82
C TYR A 77 3.99 -7.97 -7.35
N PHE A 78 3.54 -7.10 -6.45
CA PHE A 78 3.20 -5.72 -6.78
C PHE A 78 4.43 -4.82 -6.90
N HIS A 79 5.52 -5.18 -6.20
CA HIS A 79 6.80 -4.48 -6.21
C HIS A 79 7.94 -5.47 -6.29
N SER A 80 9.15 -4.99 -6.54
CA SER A 80 10.38 -5.76 -6.46
C SER A 80 10.45 -6.50 -5.13
N ARG A 81 10.72 -7.81 -5.19
CA ARG A 81 10.90 -8.64 -3.99
C ARG A 81 12.03 -8.13 -3.08
N TYR A 82 13.08 -7.55 -3.67
CA TYR A 82 14.31 -7.23 -2.94
C TYR A 82 14.49 -5.74 -2.64
N TYR A 83 14.08 -4.85 -3.53
CA TYR A 83 14.37 -3.41 -3.43
C TYR A 83 13.21 -2.53 -3.95
N PRO A 84 12.02 -2.63 -3.37
CA PRO A 84 10.82 -1.95 -3.90
C PRO A 84 10.95 -0.42 -3.86
N VAL A 85 11.62 0.15 -2.83
CA VAL A 85 11.90 1.59 -2.76
C VAL A 85 12.81 2.07 -3.89
N LYS A 86 13.85 1.28 -4.25
CA LYS A 86 14.75 1.64 -5.37
C LYS A 86 14.03 1.56 -6.72
N GLU A 87 13.13 0.59 -6.88
CA GLU A 87 12.27 0.49 -8.06
C GLU A 87 11.36 1.72 -8.18
N ALA A 88 10.67 2.10 -7.11
CA ALA A 88 9.83 3.29 -7.08
C ALA A 88 10.60 4.56 -7.48
N LYS A 89 11.81 4.76 -6.91
CA LYS A 89 12.72 5.84 -7.30
C LYS A 89 13.01 5.86 -8.78
N LYS A 90 13.45 4.71 -9.32
CA LYS A 90 13.77 4.57 -10.74
C LYS A 90 12.55 4.81 -11.63
N LEU A 91 11.37 4.34 -11.23
CA LEU A 91 10.13 4.57 -11.95
C LEU A 91 9.84 6.07 -12.05
N VAL A 92 9.83 6.79 -10.92
CA VAL A 92 9.54 8.23 -10.89
C VAL A 92 10.61 9.03 -11.65
N ASP A 93 11.90 8.69 -11.50
CA ASP A 93 13.00 9.34 -12.25
C ASP A 93 12.83 9.18 -13.77
N ASN A 94 12.41 8.00 -14.22
CA ASN A 94 12.23 7.70 -15.65
C ASN A 94 11.05 8.42 -16.28
N LEU A 95 10.06 8.88 -15.50
CA LEU A 95 8.94 9.63 -16.06
C LEU A 95 9.39 10.99 -16.61
N GLN A 96 10.55 11.52 -16.18
CA GLN A 96 11.14 12.78 -16.63
C GLN A 96 10.13 13.95 -16.65
N LEU A 97 9.17 13.92 -15.73
CA LEU A 97 8.07 14.85 -15.73
C LEU A 97 8.56 16.23 -15.31
N LYS A 98 8.15 17.24 -16.08
CA LYS A 98 8.25 18.64 -15.68
C LYS A 98 6.97 18.99 -14.97
N TYR A 99 6.97 18.81 -13.65
CA TYR A 99 5.80 19.07 -12.85
C TYR A 99 5.53 20.56 -12.70
N ASN A 100 4.25 20.90 -12.60
CA ASN A 100 3.76 22.17 -12.11
C ASN A 100 2.90 21.89 -10.88
N SER A 101 2.98 22.75 -9.86
CA SER A 101 2.09 22.71 -8.70
C SER A 101 0.58 22.69 -9.01
N LYS A 102 0.19 23.04 -10.24
CA LYS A 102 -1.19 22.98 -10.76
C LYS A 102 -1.59 21.63 -11.36
N ASP A 103 -0.63 20.72 -11.55
CA ASP A 103 -0.90 19.43 -12.17
C ASP A 103 -1.72 18.55 -11.24
N GLN A 104 -2.44 17.62 -11.85
CA GLN A 104 -3.22 16.60 -11.18
C GLN A 104 -2.68 15.24 -11.58
N ILE A 105 -2.58 14.35 -10.60
CA ILE A 105 -2.05 13.00 -10.81
C ILE A 105 -3.12 11.97 -10.50
N PHE A 106 -3.16 10.94 -11.34
CA PHE A 106 -3.95 9.74 -11.15
C PHE A 106 -2.98 8.58 -10.91
N GLY A 107 -2.91 8.09 -9.67
CA GLY A 107 -2.25 6.85 -9.31
C GLY A 107 -3.20 5.69 -9.51
N LEU A 108 -2.80 4.72 -10.34
CA LEU A 108 -3.55 3.49 -10.56
C LEU A 108 -2.92 2.38 -9.71
N GLY A 109 -3.62 1.97 -8.68
CA GLY A 109 -3.12 1.12 -7.61
C GLY A 109 -2.32 1.89 -6.56
N VAL A 110 -2.44 1.47 -5.30
CA VAL A 110 -1.63 2.01 -4.21
C VAL A 110 -0.46 1.08 -3.87
N GLY A 111 -0.70 -0.23 -3.84
CA GLY A 111 0.25 -1.19 -3.28
C GLY A 111 0.71 -0.75 -1.87
N LEU A 112 2.01 -0.86 -1.56
CA LEU A 112 2.58 -0.30 -0.33
C LEU A 112 2.92 1.21 -0.43
N GLY A 113 2.51 1.89 -1.50
CA GLY A 113 2.62 3.33 -1.64
C GLY A 113 4.00 3.89 -2.03
N TYR A 114 5.02 3.06 -2.24
CA TYR A 114 6.40 3.52 -2.49
C TYR A 114 6.53 4.52 -3.64
N HIS A 115 5.84 4.28 -4.76
CA HIS A 115 5.88 5.18 -5.91
C HIS A 115 5.19 6.53 -5.62
N LEU A 116 4.14 6.55 -4.79
CA LEU A 116 3.46 7.78 -4.38
C LEU A 116 4.33 8.60 -3.42
N VAL A 117 4.93 7.94 -2.42
CA VAL A 117 5.86 8.59 -1.48
C VAL A 117 7.01 9.25 -2.25
N GLU A 118 7.64 8.51 -3.16
CA GLU A 118 8.72 9.04 -3.99
C GLU A 118 8.26 10.18 -4.92
N LEU A 119 7.04 10.11 -5.44
CA LEU A 119 6.47 11.16 -6.27
C LEU A 119 6.26 12.46 -5.48
N PHE A 120 5.77 12.35 -4.24
CA PHE A 120 5.49 13.51 -3.37
C PHE A 120 6.74 14.08 -2.68
N THR A 121 7.83 13.33 -2.60
CA THR A 121 9.11 13.89 -2.12
C THR A 121 9.74 14.82 -3.16
N LYS A 122 9.46 14.61 -4.46
CA LYS A 122 10.03 15.41 -5.55
C LYS A 122 9.25 16.67 -5.87
N ASP A 123 7.93 16.63 -5.78
CA ASP A 123 7.11 17.79 -6.13
C ASP A 123 5.77 17.84 -5.39
N LYS A 124 5.08 18.98 -5.53
CA LYS A 124 3.74 19.21 -5.02
C LYS A 124 2.75 19.17 -6.17
N PHE A 125 1.62 18.53 -5.92
CA PHE A 125 0.51 18.45 -6.87
C PHE A 125 -0.71 19.18 -6.33
N SER A 126 -1.53 19.71 -7.24
CA SER A 126 -2.76 20.39 -6.84
C SER A 126 -3.79 19.40 -6.29
N LYS A 127 -3.87 18.21 -6.91
CA LYS A 127 -4.70 17.08 -6.49
C LYS A 127 -4.05 15.77 -6.89
N VAL A 128 -4.30 14.76 -6.06
CA VAL A 128 -3.92 13.38 -6.31
C VAL A 128 -5.17 12.54 -6.18
N PHE A 129 -5.43 11.73 -7.19
CA PHE A 129 -6.44 10.69 -7.18
C PHE A 129 -5.74 9.34 -7.15
N ILE A 130 -6.09 8.49 -6.20
CA ILE A 130 -5.58 7.12 -6.12
C ILE A 130 -6.78 6.21 -6.36
N ILE A 131 -6.64 5.31 -7.33
CA ILE A 131 -7.67 4.34 -7.69
C ILE A 131 -7.14 2.96 -7.34
N GLU A 132 -7.63 2.41 -6.23
CA GLU A 132 -7.29 1.06 -5.77
C GLU A 132 -8.57 0.22 -5.77
N PRO A 133 -8.69 -0.81 -6.63
CA PRO A 133 -9.89 -1.64 -6.70
C PRO A 133 -10.16 -2.44 -5.43
N TYR A 134 -9.13 -2.82 -4.66
CA TYR A 134 -9.29 -3.69 -3.50
C TYR A 134 -8.99 -2.95 -2.20
N LEU A 135 -10.00 -2.83 -1.32
CA LEU A 135 -9.82 -2.23 0.00
C LEU A 135 -8.76 -2.97 0.82
N SER A 136 -8.63 -4.29 0.66
CA SER A 136 -7.60 -5.10 1.31
C SER A 136 -6.18 -4.66 0.95
N ILE A 137 -5.92 -4.22 -0.29
CA ILE A 137 -4.61 -3.73 -0.69
C ILE A 137 -4.30 -2.40 -0.01
N PHE A 138 -5.26 -1.46 -0.02
CA PHE A 138 -5.09 -0.19 0.68
C PHE A 138 -4.97 -0.37 2.19
N TYR A 139 -5.79 -1.24 2.77
CA TYR A 139 -5.74 -1.60 4.19
C TYR A 139 -4.37 -2.19 4.56
N THR A 140 -3.84 -3.09 3.73
CA THR A 140 -2.50 -3.65 3.92
C THR A 140 -1.41 -2.57 3.86
N ALA A 141 -1.55 -1.58 2.97
CA ALA A 141 -0.65 -0.43 2.94
C ALA A 141 -0.66 0.36 4.26
N LEU A 142 -1.84 0.53 4.88
CA LEU A 142 -1.96 1.20 6.18
C LEU A 142 -1.27 0.42 7.30
N LEU A 143 -1.24 -0.91 7.23
CA LEU A 143 -0.60 -1.77 8.24
C LEU A 143 0.92 -1.81 8.11
N TYR A 144 1.44 -1.82 6.88
CA TYR A 144 2.84 -2.16 6.57
C TYR A 144 3.60 -1.07 5.81
N SER A 145 3.12 0.16 5.77
CA SER A 145 3.85 1.26 5.15
C SER A 145 3.61 2.57 5.89
N ASP A 146 4.64 3.41 5.96
CA ASP A 146 4.49 4.78 6.43
C ASP A 146 3.95 5.66 5.30
N LEU A 147 2.72 6.14 5.45
CA LEU A 147 2.07 7.02 4.50
C LEU A 147 1.92 8.46 5.03
N THR A 148 2.64 8.81 6.11
CA THR A 148 2.46 10.07 6.85
C THR A 148 3.26 11.27 6.35
#